data_AF-A0A7J2TPS4-F1
#
_entry.id   AF-A0A7J2TPS4-F1
#
_cell.length_a   1.000
_cell.length_b   1.000
_cell.length_c   1.000
_cell.angle_alpha   90.00
_cell.angle_beta   90.00
_cell.angle_gamma   90.00
#
_symmetry.space_group_name_H-M   'P 1'
#
loop_
_entity.id
_entity.type
_entity.pdbx_description
1 polymer ?
#
loop_
_entity_poly.entity_id
_entity_poly.type
_entity_poly.pdbx_seq_one_letter_code
_entity_poly.pdbx_strand_id
1 'polypeptide(L)'
;MEISRKKLREEVLERIKYVKTCVLARELCLLVRTNRAVLEPKDVQEICSYISSLCKEEGCEEQSELCRKAAEAVNSKDEAKYLELCAQSCMKCGEARRPQPKKATYVA
;
A
#
# COMPACT_ATOMS: atom_id res chain seq x y z
N MET A 1 22.30 10.71 -28.73
CA MET A 1 21.60 9.44 -28.41
C MET A 1 21.80 8.98 -26.97
N GLU A 2 23.00 9.11 -26.38
CA GLU A 2 23.25 8.66 -24.99
C GLU A 2 22.43 9.39 -23.91
N ILE A 3 22.16 10.69 -24.08
CA ILE A 3 21.32 11.48 -23.16
C ILE A 3 19.88 10.94 -23.13
N SER A 4 19.34 10.55 -24.29
CA SER A 4 18.02 9.94 -24.39
C SER A 4 17.97 8.56 -23.72
N ARG A 5 19.04 7.76 -23.85
CA ARG A 5 19.16 6.46 -23.15
C ARG A 5 19.26 6.61 -21.64
N LYS A 6 20.04 7.58 -21.13
CA LYS A 6 20.16 7.85 -19.68
C LYS A 6 18.82 8.29 -19.09
N LYS A 7 18.14 9.22 -19.76
CA LYS A 7 16.80 9.67 -19.35
C LYS A 7 15.78 8.52 -19.33
N LEU A 8 15.73 7.72 -20.39
CA LEU A 8 14.84 6.54 -20.44
C LEU A 8 15.14 5.54 -19.31
N ARG A 9 16.42 5.33 -18.98
CA ARG A 9 16.80 4.47 -17.85
C ARG A 9 16.27 5.01 -16.52
N GLU A 10 16.37 6.31 -16.28
CA GLU A 10 15.86 6.94 -15.05
C GLU A 10 14.34 6.78 -14.94
N GLU A 11 13.60 7.07 -16.02
CA GLU A 11 12.14 6.89 -16.09
C GLU A 11 11.73 5.43 -15.81
N VAL A 12 12.45 4.47 -16.38
CA VAL A 12 12.20 3.03 -16.14
C VAL A 12 12.48 2.67 -14.67
N LEU A 13 13.58 3.15 -14.09
CA LEU A 13 13.92 2.86 -12.70
C LEU A 13 12.93 3.48 -11.71
N GLU A 14 12.48 4.71 -11.97
CA GLU A 14 11.42 5.36 -11.20
C GLU A 14 10.11 4.57 -11.28
N ARG A 15 9.74 4.11 -12.48
CA ARG A 15 8.56 3.26 -12.66
C ARG A 15 8.66 1.94 -11.91
N ILE A 16 9.83 1.29 -11.94
CA ILE A 16 10.08 0.05 -11.19
C ILE A 16 9.94 0.29 -9.70
N LYS A 17 10.53 1.38 -9.16
CA LYS A 17 10.41 1.75 -7.75
C LYS A 17 8.94 1.88 -7.37
N TYR A 18 8.20 2.70 -8.13
CA TYR A 18 6.78 2.95 -7.91
C TYR A 18 5.92 1.66 -7.95
N VAL A 19 6.23 0.71 -8.83
CA VAL A 19 5.53 -0.59 -8.86
C VAL A 19 5.83 -1.42 -7.61
N LYS A 20 7.09 -1.46 -7.18
CA LYS A 20 7.53 -2.19 -5.98
C LYS A 20 7.02 -1.56 -4.68
N THR A 21 6.71 -0.27 -4.68
CA THR A 21 6.21 0.47 -3.52
C THR A 21 4.71 0.72 -3.63
N CYS A 22 4.29 1.81 -4.27
CA CYS A 22 2.91 2.30 -4.31
C CYS A 22 1.90 1.27 -4.83
N VAL A 23 2.20 0.61 -5.95
CA VAL A 23 1.25 -0.35 -6.56
C VAL A 23 1.10 -1.58 -5.67
N LEU A 24 2.23 -2.15 -5.22
CA LEU A 24 2.23 -3.31 -4.32
C LEU A 24 1.51 -3.00 -3.00
N ALA A 25 1.86 -1.87 -2.36
CA ALA A 25 1.23 -1.43 -1.12
C ALA A 25 -0.29 -1.30 -1.27
N ARG A 26 -0.74 -0.77 -2.42
CA ARG A 26 -2.17 -0.59 -2.68
C ARG A 26 -2.90 -1.91 -2.88
N GLU A 27 -2.33 -2.83 -3.64
CA GLU A 27 -2.92 -4.15 -3.86
C GLU A 27 -3.06 -4.92 -2.55
N LEU A 28 -2.00 -4.96 -1.75
CA LEU A 28 -2.02 -5.57 -0.41
C LEU A 28 -3.05 -4.91 0.50
N CYS A 29 -3.12 -3.56 0.51
CA CYS A 29 -4.09 -2.82 1.30
C CYS A 29 -5.53 -3.17 0.91
N LEU A 30 -5.80 -3.31 -0.40
CA LEU A 30 -7.11 -3.71 -0.89
C LEU A 30 -7.47 -5.11 -0.43
N LEU A 31 -6.56 -6.09 -0.63
CA LEU A 31 -6.75 -7.47 -0.21
C LEU A 31 -7.07 -7.59 1.28
N VAL A 32 -6.32 -6.90 2.14
CA VAL A 32 -6.58 -6.87 3.58
C VAL A 32 -7.95 -6.28 3.89
N ARG A 33 -8.29 -5.15 3.29
CA ARG A 33 -9.54 -4.43 3.61
C ARG A 33 -10.79 -5.16 3.13
N THR A 34 -10.74 -5.84 1.99
CA THR A 34 -11.90 -6.55 1.42
C THR A 34 -12.04 -7.97 1.96
N ASN A 35 -10.99 -8.55 2.53
CA ASN A 35 -11.01 -9.92 3.06
C ASN A 35 -10.79 -9.99 4.58
N ARG A 36 -10.91 -8.88 5.32
CA ARG A 36 -10.67 -8.87 6.78
C ARG A 36 -11.44 -9.95 7.54
N ALA A 37 -12.67 -10.25 7.11
CA ALA A 37 -13.52 -11.25 7.78
C ALA A 37 -12.98 -12.68 7.75
N VAL A 38 -12.00 -12.98 6.89
CA VAL A 38 -11.38 -14.31 6.76
C VAL A 38 -9.90 -14.34 7.16
N LEU A 39 -9.35 -13.21 7.62
CA LEU A 39 -7.96 -13.09 8.05
C LEU A 39 -7.86 -13.13 9.57
N GLU A 40 -6.82 -13.76 10.09
CA GLU A 40 -6.51 -13.67 11.51
C GLU A 40 -5.94 -12.28 11.83
N PRO A 41 -6.11 -11.78 13.07
CA PRO A 41 -5.53 -10.50 13.48
C PRO A 41 -4.02 -10.41 13.21
N LYS A 42 -3.32 -11.54 13.31
CA LYS A 42 -1.88 -11.61 13.04
C LYS A 42 -1.55 -11.34 11.57
N ASP A 43 -2.34 -11.88 10.64
CA ASP A 43 -2.18 -11.64 9.21
C ASP A 43 -2.36 -10.16 8.89
N VAL A 44 -3.42 -9.55 9.43
CA VAL A 44 -3.71 -8.13 9.24
C VAL A 44 -2.59 -7.26 9.79
N GLN A 45 -2.08 -7.58 10.99
CA GLN A 45 -0.97 -6.85 11.61
C GLN A 45 0.29 -6.88 10.73
N GLU A 46 0.71 -8.07 10.29
CA GLU A 46 1.94 -8.24 9.51
C GLU A 46 1.84 -7.54 8.17
N ILE A 47 0.73 -7.72 7.46
CA ILE A 47 0.54 -7.09 6.14
C ILE A 47 0.44 -5.56 6.28
N CYS A 48 -0.30 -5.03 7.27
CA CYS A 48 -0.37 -3.59 7.50
C CYS A 48 1.00 -2.98 7.91
N SER A 49 1.82 -3.73 8.64
CA SER A 49 3.20 -3.32 8.98
C SER A 49 4.09 -3.28 7.73
N TYR A 50 3.96 -4.26 6.84
CA TYR A 50 4.69 -4.26 5.58
C TYR A 50 4.23 -3.13 4.63
N ILE A 51 2.92 -2.86 4.56
CA ILE A 51 2.39 -1.69 3.83
C ILE A 51 2.98 -0.39 4.38
N SER A 52 3.11 -0.26 5.71
CA SER A 52 3.76 0.90 6.34
C SER A 52 5.20 1.07 5.84
N SER A 53 6.01 0.01 5.77
CA SER A 53 7.38 0.10 5.27
C SER A 53 7.44 0.50 3.79
N LEU A 54 6.53 -0.02 2.95
CA LEU A 54 6.43 0.37 1.54
C LEU A 54 6.05 1.85 1.38
N CYS A 55 5.10 2.35 2.18
CA CYS A 55 4.76 3.77 2.20
C CYS A 55 5.96 4.63 2.60
N LYS A 56 6.75 4.20 3.60
CA LYS A 56 7.96 4.90 4.04
C LYS A 56 9.03 4.96 2.95
N GLU A 57 9.27 3.85 2.25
CA GLU A 57 10.23 3.79 1.14
C GLU A 57 9.88 4.75 -0.01
N GLU A 58 8.59 4.99 -0.22
CA GLU A 58 8.09 5.96 -1.20
C GLU A 58 8.00 7.40 -0.67
N GLY A 59 8.36 7.64 0.59
CA GLY A 59 8.30 8.98 1.20
C GLY A 59 6.90 9.42 1.64
N CYS A 60 5.94 8.50 1.71
CA CYS A 60 4.59 8.74 2.22
C CYS A 60 4.55 8.62 3.76
N GLU A 61 5.27 9.50 4.47
CA GLU A 61 5.50 9.40 5.93
C GLU A 61 4.20 9.40 6.74
N GLU A 62 3.23 10.25 6.39
CA GLU A 62 1.95 10.34 7.10
C GLU A 62 1.14 9.03 6.98
N GLN A 63 1.07 8.47 5.77
CA GLN A 63 0.37 7.22 5.48
C GLN A 63 1.10 6.04 6.13
N SER A 64 2.43 6.04 6.09
CA SER A 64 3.28 5.07 6.76
C SER A 64 2.97 5.00 8.25
N GLU A 65 2.90 6.16 8.92
CA GLU A 65 2.64 6.24 10.35
C GLU A 65 1.21 5.80 10.71
N LEU A 66 0.22 6.17 9.88
CA LEU A 66 -1.16 5.71 10.06
C LEU A 66 -1.28 4.19 9.89
N CYS A 67 -0.63 3.60 8.88
CA CYS A 67 -0.59 2.14 8.67
C CYS A 67 0.10 1.42 9.84
N ARG A 68 1.19 1.99 10.36
CA ARG A 68 1.91 1.45 11.53
C ARG A 68 1.01 1.42 12.76
N LYS A 69 0.37 2.55 13.09
CA LYS A 69 -0.57 2.63 14.23
C LYS A 69 -1.78 1.71 14.04
N ALA A 70 -2.26 1.55 12.81
CA ALA A 70 -3.34 0.63 12.50
C ALA A 70 -2.91 -0.82 12.79
N ALA A 71 -1.71 -1.23 12.36
CA ALA A 71 -1.17 -2.56 12.67
C ALA A 71 -1.03 -2.79 14.19
N GLU A 72 -0.59 -1.78 14.94
CA GLU A 72 -0.52 -1.85 16.41
C GLU A 72 -1.90 -2.00 17.06
N ALA A 73 -2.91 -1.27 16.57
CA ALA A 73 -4.28 -1.35 17.08
C ALA A 73 -4.89 -2.75 16.90
N VAL A 74 -4.60 -3.42 15.78
CA VAL A 74 -4.98 -4.82 15.56
C VAL A 74 -4.36 -5.73 16.62
N ASN A 75 -3.07 -5.54 16.91
CA ASN A 75 -2.35 -6.32 17.92
C ASN A 75 -2.89 -6.10 19.34
N SER A 76 -3.34 -4.88 19.66
CA SER A 76 -3.99 -4.56 20.94
C SER A 76 -5.49 -4.92 20.98
N LYS A 77 -6.02 -5.58 19.94
CA LYS A 77 -7.45 -5.95 19.81
C LYS A 77 -8.41 -4.75 19.85
N ASP A 78 -7.95 -3.57 19.43
CA ASP A 78 -8.75 -2.35 19.32
C ASP A 78 -9.22 -2.17 17.87
N GLU A 79 -10.28 -2.91 17.51
CA GLU A 79 -10.80 -2.93 16.13
C GLU A 79 -11.32 -1.55 15.69
N ALA A 80 -12.00 -0.81 16.58
CA ALA A 80 -12.55 0.50 16.26
C ALA A 80 -11.44 1.48 15.86
N LYS A 81 -10.34 1.52 16.63
CA LYS A 81 -9.19 2.35 16.33
C LYS A 81 -8.46 1.90 15.07
N TYR A 82 -8.32 0.59 14.83
CA TYR A 82 -7.77 0.07 13.59
C TYR A 82 -8.57 0.57 12.38
N LEU A 83 -9.90 0.46 12.43
CA LEU A 83 -10.79 0.87 11.35
C LEU A 83 -10.67 2.36 11.04
N GLU A 84 -10.63 3.20 12.07
CA GLU A 84 -10.45 4.63 11.94
C GLU A 84 -9.12 4.98 11.27
N LEU A 85 -8.00 4.46 11.78
CA LEU A 85 -6.66 4.71 11.25
C LEU A 85 -6.50 4.18 9.82
N CYS A 86 -7.04 3.00 9.54
CA CYS A 86 -7.04 2.40 8.21
C CYS A 86 -7.79 3.27 7.20
N ALA A 87 -8.95 3.79 7.58
CA ALA A 87 -9.74 4.70 6.74
C ALA A 87 -8.97 6.02 6.49
N GLN A 88 -8.38 6.62 7.53
CA GLN A 88 -7.57 7.83 7.39
C GLN A 88 -6.38 7.65 6.44
N SER A 89 -5.63 6.55 6.58
CA SER A 89 -4.51 6.24 5.68
C SER A 89 -4.98 6.12 4.23
N CYS A 90 -6.08 5.40 4.00
CA CYS A 90 -6.63 5.20 2.66
C CYS A 90 -7.08 6.48 1.98
N MET A 91 -7.67 7.43 2.72
CA MET A 91 -8.08 8.73 2.16
C MET A 91 -6.87 9.57 1.71
N LYS A 92 -5.72 9.38 2.36
CA LYS A 92 -4.48 10.12 2.12
C LYS A 92 -3.58 9.43 1.07
N CYS A 93 -3.83 8.18 0.73
CA CYS A 93 -3.07 7.46 -0.28
C CYS A 93 -3.43 7.93 -1.71
N GLY A 94 -2.44 8.43 -2.47
CA GLY A 94 -2.65 8.86 -3.86
C GLY A 94 -3.11 7.73 -4.78
N GLU A 95 -2.59 6.51 -4.56
CA GLU A 95 -3.01 5.32 -5.30
C GLU A 95 -4.44 4.88 -4.99
N ALA A 96 -4.93 5.16 -3.79
CA ALA A 96 -6.31 4.85 -3.45
C ALA A 96 -7.32 5.70 -4.23
N ARG A 97 -6.90 6.85 -4.75
CA ARG A 97 -7.72 7.74 -5.58
C ARG A 97 -7.62 7.42 -7.07
N ARG A 98 -6.66 6.58 -7.48
CA ARG A 98 -6.56 6.19 -8.89
C ARG A 98 -7.73 5.28 -9.25
N PRO A 99 -8.32 5.44 -10.46
CA PRO A 99 -9.30 4.49 -10.95
C PRO A 99 -8.71 3.08 -10.91
N GLN A 100 -9.46 2.13 -10.36
CA GLN A 100 -9.10 0.71 -10.46
C GLN A 100 -8.89 0.38 -11.94
N PRO A 101 -7.72 -0.14 -12.35
CA PRO A 101 -7.58 -0.64 -13.71
C PRO A 101 -8.67 -1.69 -13.92
N LYS A 102 -9.42 -1.58 -15.03
CA LYS A 102 -10.40 -2.60 -15.41
C LYS A 102 -9.69 -3.94 -15.33
N LYS A 103 -10.24 -4.90 -14.57
CA LYS A 103 -9.66 -6.23 -14.37
C LYS A 103 -9.11 -6.69 -15.72
N ALA A 104 -7.78 -6.69 -15.86
CA ALA A 104 -7.18 -7.43 -16.94
C ALA A 104 -7.53 -8.87 -16.59
N THR A 105 -8.42 -9.48 -17.37
CA THR A 105 -8.41 -10.92 -17.51
C THR A 105 -6.96 -11.25 -17.80
N TYR A 106 -6.25 -11.75 -16.78
CA TYR A 106 -4.97 -12.40 -17.00
C TYR A 106 -5.22 -13.37 -18.15
N VAL A 107 -4.48 -13.18 -19.24
CA VAL A 107 -4.58 -14.03 -20.42
C VAL A 107 -4.40 -15.46 -19.91
N ALA A 108 -5.39 -16.29 -20.22
CA ALA A 108 -5.45 -17.70 -19.87
C ALA A 108 -4.22 -18.47 -20.39
#